data_AF-A0A4S4E0P0-F1
#
_entry.id   AF-A0A4S4E0P0-F1
#
_cell.length_a   1.000
_cell.length_b   1.000
_cell.length_c   1.000
_cell.angle_alpha   90.00
_cell.angle_beta   90.00
_cell.angle_gamma   90.00
#
_symmetry.space_group_name_H-M   'P 1'
#
loop_
_entity.id
_entity.type
_entity.pdbx_description
1 polymer ?
#
loop_
_entity_poly.entity_id
_entity_poly.type
_entity_poly.pdbx_seq_one_letter_code
_entity_poly.pdbx_strand_id
1 'polypeptide(L)'
;MLLDEICNAKQLRHLIGCFKWPFRVENLTNLQTLNYIEVDDRMEFNPSRGLINLRELVVMFNGESKGFTLDSIGRLRNLQKLYLEFRDTVWKPTLQPLYHCQRLLQLKLDGRIGKLPTEMHEFLPNLKYLSLFGSNVKEDPMPSLEKLPKLTILDLCFWGVHKYVCTAGGFPQLEILYLLGCHVKELQVDEGGMPLLRGLFIPNNVSIP
;
A
#
# COMPACT_ATOMS: atom_id res chain seq x y z
N MET A 1 -25.03 3.21 -1.98
CA MET A 1 -25.33 3.93 -0.72
C MET A 1 -25.54 2.87 0.35
N LEU A 2 -24.90 2.99 1.51
CA LEU A 2 -25.07 2.02 2.60
C LEU A 2 -26.40 2.30 3.32
N LEU A 3 -27.19 1.25 3.62
CA LEU A 3 -28.45 1.39 4.35
C LEU A 3 -28.17 1.81 5.81
N ASP A 4 -28.93 2.80 6.32
CA ASP A 4 -28.78 3.31 7.68
C ASP A 4 -28.94 2.23 8.77
N GLU A 5 -29.73 1.20 8.49
CA GLU A 5 -29.93 0.04 9.37
C GLU A 5 -28.61 -0.71 9.61
N ILE A 6 -27.77 -0.83 8.58
CA ILE A 6 -26.45 -1.48 8.67
C ILE A 6 -25.50 -0.62 9.50
N CYS A 7 -25.56 0.71 9.39
CA CYS A 7 -24.76 1.63 10.18
C CYS A 7 -25.03 1.52 11.70
N ASN A 8 -26.19 0.98 12.10
CA ASN A 8 -26.57 0.79 13.50
C ASN A 8 -26.33 -0.63 14.02
N ALA A 9 -25.83 -1.54 13.18
CA ALA A 9 -25.57 -2.93 13.55
C ALA A 9 -24.34 -3.06 14.45
N LYS A 10 -24.53 -2.95 15.77
CA LYS A 10 -23.44 -2.96 16.78
C LYS A 10 -22.58 -4.23 16.77
N GLN A 11 -23.08 -5.35 16.26
CA GLN A 11 -22.33 -6.62 16.17
C GLN A 11 -21.62 -6.79 14.82
N LEU A 12 -21.79 -5.86 13.88
CA LEU A 12 -21.18 -5.95 12.56
C LEU A 12 -19.65 -5.85 12.67
N ARG A 13 -18.96 -6.87 12.16
CA ARG A 13 -17.49 -6.94 12.14
C ARG A 13 -16.90 -6.80 10.75
N HIS A 14 -17.66 -7.14 9.72
CA HIS A 14 -17.18 -7.17 8.35
C HIS A 14 -18.20 -6.50 7.44
N LEU A 15 -17.76 -5.48 6.74
CA LEU A 15 -18.54 -4.80 5.72
C LEU A 15 -17.74 -4.88 4.41
N ILE A 16 -18.18 -5.77 3.53
CA ILE A 16 -17.47 -6.12 2.29
C ILE A 16 -18.45 -5.93 1.13
N GLY A 17 -18.08 -5.08 0.18
CA GLY A 17 -18.89 -4.75 -0.99
C GLY A 17 -18.56 -3.35 -1.49
N CYS A 18 -19.04 -2.97 -2.67
CA CYS A 18 -18.78 -1.64 -3.21
C CYS A 18 -19.71 -0.60 -2.56
N PHE A 19 -19.17 0.24 -1.68
CA PHE A 19 -19.93 1.28 -0.98
C PHE A 19 -19.39 2.66 -1.30
N LYS A 20 -20.30 3.61 -1.58
CA LYS A 20 -19.94 5.01 -1.74
C LYS A 20 -19.83 5.68 -0.38
N TRP A 21 -18.71 6.37 -0.14
CA TRP A 21 -18.51 7.29 0.97
C TRP A 21 -19.27 8.61 0.71
N PRO A 22 -19.69 9.37 1.74
CA PRO A 22 -19.66 9.07 3.16
C PRO A 22 -20.88 8.25 3.63
N PHE A 23 -20.71 7.55 4.75
CA PHE A 23 -21.80 6.99 5.55
C PHE A 23 -21.43 7.07 7.03
N ARG A 24 -22.42 6.93 7.91
CA ARG A 24 -22.22 7.00 9.37
C ARG A 24 -21.35 5.84 9.85
N VAL A 25 -20.26 6.16 10.54
CA VAL A 25 -19.30 5.18 11.06
C VAL A 25 -19.20 5.19 12.59
N GLU A 26 -19.83 6.16 13.25
CA GLU A 26 -19.74 6.39 14.70
C GLU A 26 -20.22 5.18 15.52
N ASN A 27 -21.19 4.43 14.99
CA ASN A 27 -21.76 3.25 15.63
C ASN A 27 -21.06 1.93 15.22
N LEU A 28 -20.14 1.97 14.24
CA LEU A 28 -19.45 0.80 13.69
C LEU A 28 -18.15 0.49 14.45
N THR A 29 -18.17 0.62 15.77
CA THR A 29 -16.98 0.50 16.62
C THR A 29 -16.39 -0.90 16.69
N ASN A 30 -17.19 -1.94 16.40
CA ASN A 30 -16.74 -3.33 16.36
C ASN A 30 -16.27 -3.78 14.96
N LEU A 31 -16.32 -2.90 13.97
CA LEU A 31 -15.94 -3.22 12.61
C LEU A 31 -14.43 -3.49 12.52
N GLN A 32 -14.08 -4.61 11.88
CA GLN A 32 -12.71 -5.10 11.69
C GLN A 32 -12.30 -5.08 10.22
N THR A 33 -13.24 -5.25 9.30
CA THR A 33 -13.00 -5.23 7.86
C THR A 33 -13.94 -4.24 7.19
N LEU A 34 -13.36 -3.35 6.39
CA LEU A 34 -14.10 -2.42 5.54
C LEU A 34 -13.47 -2.41 4.15
N ASN A 35 -14.12 -3.07 3.19
CA ASN A 35 -13.55 -3.28 1.86
C ASN A 35 -14.35 -2.57 0.78
N TYR A 36 -13.64 -2.12 -0.27
CA TYR A 36 -14.15 -1.53 -1.51
C TYR A 36 -14.99 -0.26 -1.30
N ILE A 37 -14.43 0.70 -0.57
CA ILE A 37 -15.06 2.02 -0.39
C ILE A 37 -14.67 2.95 -1.51
N GLU A 38 -15.65 3.42 -2.28
CA GLU A 38 -15.50 4.46 -3.30
C GLU A 38 -15.56 5.83 -2.64
N VAL A 39 -14.51 6.62 -2.81
CA VAL A 39 -14.42 8.00 -2.34
C VAL A 39 -14.26 8.90 -3.55
N ASP A 40 -15.27 9.73 -3.83
CA ASP A 40 -15.21 10.69 -4.92
C ASP A 40 -14.47 11.97 -4.48
N ASP A 41 -13.87 12.66 -5.46
CA ASP A 41 -13.31 13.99 -5.29
C ASP A 41 -14.24 14.92 -4.50
N ARG A 42 -13.64 15.69 -3.58
CA ARG A 42 -14.28 16.68 -2.69
C ARG A 42 -14.85 16.12 -1.38
N MET A 43 -14.77 14.82 -1.14
CA MET A 43 -15.24 14.24 0.12
C MET A 43 -14.13 14.12 1.16
N GLU A 44 -14.39 14.54 2.41
CA GLU A 44 -13.50 14.27 3.53
C GLU A 44 -13.53 12.77 3.87
N PHE A 45 -12.42 12.07 3.67
CA PHE A 45 -12.28 10.66 4.09
C PHE A 45 -11.71 10.56 5.51
N ASN A 46 -12.58 10.24 6.47
CA ASN A 46 -12.22 10.19 7.89
C ASN A 46 -12.76 8.93 8.61
N PRO A 47 -12.16 7.76 8.34
CA PRO A 47 -12.56 6.50 8.98
C PRO A 47 -12.31 6.48 10.50
N SER A 48 -11.44 7.36 11.01
CA SER A 48 -11.04 7.36 12.42
C SER A 48 -12.13 7.79 13.40
N ARG A 49 -13.25 8.33 12.93
CA ARG A 49 -14.36 8.81 13.78
C ARG A 49 -15.15 7.69 14.47
N GLY A 50 -15.02 6.45 14.02
CA GLY A 50 -15.70 5.32 14.65
C GLY A 50 -15.09 3.94 14.40
N LEU A 51 -14.24 3.79 13.37
CA LEU A 51 -13.66 2.50 12.98
C LEU A 51 -12.41 2.13 13.80
N ILE A 52 -12.48 2.28 15.12
CA ILE A 52 -11.33 2.17 16.03
C ILE A 52 -10.72 0.75 16.11
N ASN A 53 -11.51 -0.29 15.79
CA ASN A 53 -11.08 -1.69 15.79
C ASN A 53 -10.73 -2.22 14.38
N LEU A 54 -10.67 -1.34 13.39
CA LEU A 54 -10.45 -1.74 12.00
C LEU A 54 -9.05 -2.37 11.83
N ARG A 55 -9.02 -3.49 11.13
CA ARG A 55 -7.83 -4.29 10.83
C ARG A 55 -7.54 -4.33 9.33
N GLU A 56 -8.57 -4.25 8.50
CA GLU A 56 -8.45 -4.28 7.06
C GLU A 56 -9.29 -3.15 6.45
N LEU A 57 -8.63 -2.36 5.59
CA LEU A 57 -9.23 -1.24 4.89
C LEU A 57 -8.85 -1.28 3.40
N VAL A 58 -9.86 -1.27 2.53
CA VAL A 58 -9.68 -1.13 1.08
C VAL A 58 -10.49 0.06 0.57
N VAL A 59 -9.81 1.04 -0.04
CA VAL A 59 -10.41 2.30 -0.51
C VAL A 59 -10.01 2.57 -1.94
N MET A 60 -10.96 2.99 -2.76
CA MET A 60 -10.81 3.40 -4.14
C MET A 60 -11.15 4.89 -4.23
N PHE A 61 -10.17 5.70 -4.61
CA PHE A 61 -10.36 7.13 -4.84
C PHE A 61 -10.65 7.39 -6.31
N ASN A 62 -11.80 8.00 -6.57
CA ASN A 62 -12.20 8.47 -7.89
C ASN A 62 -11.87 9.96 -8.00
N GLY A 63 -11.25 10.35 -9.09
CA GLY A 63 -10.85 11.70 -9.39
C GLY A 63 -9.45 12.08 -8.87
N GLU A 64 -9.20 13.38 -8.82
CA GLU A 64 -7.91 13.97 -8.54
C GLU A 64 -7.35 13.77 -7.13
N SER A 65 -8.17 13.33 -6.18
CA SER A 65 -7.80 13.08 -4.78
C SER A 65 -7.12 14.29 -4.12
N LYS A 66 -7.44 15.50 -4.59
CA LYS A 66 -6.81 16.75 -4.12
C LYS A 66 -7.07 16.95 -2.63
N GLY A 67 -5.98 17.03 -1.86
CA GLY A 67 -6.04 17.25 -0.41
C GLY A 67 -6.25 15.98 0.43
N PHE A 68 -6.30 14.80 -0.18
CA PHE A 68 -6.30 13.55 0.58
C PHE A 68 -4.97 13.36 1.33
N THR A 69 -5.04 13.11 2.62
CA THR A 69 -3.89 12.76 3.48
C THR A 69 -4.13 11.43 4.19
N LEU A 70 -3.06 10.79 4.64
CA LEU A 70 -3.14 9.56 5.42
C LEU A 70 -3.39 9.80 6.92
N ASP A 71 -3.64 11.04 7.36
CA ASP A 71 -3.69 11.39 8.79
C ASP A 71 -4.82 10.65 9.53
N SER A 72 -5.99 10.54 8.91
CA SER A 72 -7.12 9.80 9.49
C SER A 72 -6.83 8.30 9.55
N ILE A 73 -6.16 7.75 8.52
CA ILE A 73 -5.76 6.34 8.48
C ILE A 73 -4.67 6.06 9.53
N GLY A 74 -3.72 6.97 9.74
CA GLY A 74 -2.69 6.87 10.77
C GLY A 74 -3.23 6.74 12.19
N ARG A 75 -4.47 7.16 12.44
CA ARG A 75 -5.15 7.00 13.74
C ARG A 75 -5.71 5.59 13.96
N LEU A 76 -5.77 4.75 12.93
CA LEU A 76 -6.27 3.37 13.00
C LEU A 76 -5.20 2.42 13.56
N ARG A 77 -4.98 2.47 14.87
CA ARG A 77 -3.89 1.74 15.56
C ARG A 77 -3.95 0.21 15.41
N ASN A 78 -5.11 -0.33 15.07
CA ASN A 78 -5.35 -1.76 14.87
C ASN A 78 -5.17 -2.24 13.43
N LEU A 79 -4.90 -1.32 12.50
CA LEU A 79 -4.82 -1.63 11.07
C LEU A 79 -3.66 -2.57 10.78
N GLN A 80 -3.96 -3.65 10.05
CA GLN A 80 -3.03 -4.71 9.65
C GLN A 80 -2.84 -4.77 8.15
N LYS A 81 -3.89 -4.45 7.40
CA LYS A 81 -3.88 -4.43 5.93
C LYS A 81 -4.50 -3.14 5.42
N LEU A 82 -3.81 -2.51 4.49
CA LEU A 82 -4.26 -1.30 3.82
C LEU A 82 -4.11 -1.47 2.32
N TYR A 83 -5.19 -1.24 1.58
CA TYR A 83 -5.17 -1.10 0.13
C TYR A 83 -5.79 0.24 -0.26
N LEU A 84 -5.03 1.04 -0.99
CA LEU A 84 -5.46 2.29 -1.58
C LEU A 84 -5.29 2.23 -3.10
N GLU A 85 -6.36 2.53 -3.83
CA GLU A 85 -6.37 2.63 -5.30
C GLU A 85 -6.68 4.09 -5.71
N PHE A 86 -5.88 4.65 -6.61
CA PHE A 86 -6.02 6.01 -7.13
C PHE A 86 -6.14 5.97 -8.66
N ARG A 87 -7.32 6.31 -9.20
CA ARG A 87 -7.60 6.10 -10.64
C ARG A 87 -7.10 7.20 -11.55
N ASP A 88 -7.26 8.46 -11.17
CA ASP A 88 -7.20 9.56 -12.15
C ASP A 88 -5.96 10.45 -12.03
N THR A 89 -5.26 10.49 -10.88
CA THR A 89 -4.10 11.38 -10.67
C THR A 89 -2.86 10.71 -10.13
N VAL A 90 -1.75 11.45 -10.29
CA VAL A 90 -0.48 11.09 -9.68
C VAL A 90 -0.56 11.36 -8.18
N TRP A 91 -0.54 10.30 -7.37
CA TRP A 91 -0.57 10.40 -5.92
C TRP A 91 0.86 10.55 -5.36
N LYS A 92 1.09 11.64 -4.61
CA LYS A 92 2.37 11.95 -3.93
C LYS A 92 2.14 12.20 -2.42
N PRO A 93 1.59 11.23 -1.69
CA PRO A 93 1.33 11.35 -0.27
C PRO A 93 2.64 11.30 0.52
N THR A 94 2.61 11.87 1.72
CA THR A 94 3.56 11.47 2.77
C THR A 94 3.04 10.20 3.42
N LEU A 95 3.87 9.15 3.47
CA LEU A 95 3.54 7.91 4.18
C LEU A 95 3.72 8.02 5.70
N GLN A 96 4.27 9.14 6.19
CA GLN A 96 4.57 9.41 7.59
C GLN A 96 3.43 9.07 8.57
N PRO A 97 2.14 9.37 8.29
CA PRO A 97 1.06 9.02 9.21
C PRO A 97 0.95 7.52 9.49
N LEU A 98 1.40 6.65 8.57
CA LEU A 98 1.35 5.20 8.73
C LEU A 98 2.33 4.68 9.80
N TYR A 99 3.31 5.47 10.24
CA TYR A 99 4.14 5.14 11.41
C TYR A 99 3.30 4.78 12.64
N HIS A 100 2.16 5.43 12.78
CA HIS A 100 1.23 5.22 13.88
C HIS A 100 0.43 3.91 13.78
N CYS A 101 0.38 3.29 12.60
CA CYS A 101 -0.21 1.99 12.34
C CYS A 101 0.81 0.87 12.60
N GLN A 102 1.30 0.74 13.82
CA GLN A 102 2.39 -0.20 14.17
C GLN A 102 2.06 -1.67 13.89
N ARG A 103 0.78 -2.03 13.71
CA ARG A 103 0.32 -3.38 13.36
C ARG A 103 0.20 -3.61 11.85
N LEU A 104 0.51 -2.61 11.01
CA LEU A 104 0.40 -2.70 9.56
C LEU A 104 1.45 -3.69 9.03
N LEU A 105 0.97 -4.78 8.44
CA LEU A 105 1.80 -5.85 7.87
C LEU A 105 1.73 -5.89 6.34
N GLN A 106 0.61 -5.42 5.76
CA GLN A 106 0.39 -5.44 4.32
C GLN A 106 -0.04 -4.07 3.82
N LEU A 107 0.64 -3.59 2.79
CA LEU A 107 0.33 -2.34 2.11
C LEU A 107 0.23 -2.61 0.62
N LYS A 108 -0.88 -2.21 0.03
CA LYS A 108 -1.09 -2.18 -1.41
C LYS A 108 -1.38 -0.76 -1.84
N LEU A 109 -0.60 -0.25 -2.77
CA LEU A 109 -0.81 1.05 -3.39
C LEU A 109 -0.97 0.84 -4.88
N ASP A 110 -2.10 1.29 -5.42
CA ASP A 110 -2.45 1.15 -6.82
C ASP A 110 -2.81 2.50 -7.42
N GLY A 111 -2.41 2.70 -8.68
CA GLY A 111 -2.62 3.93 -9.42
C GLY A 111 -1.34 4.51 -10.02
N ARG A 112 -1.36 5.83 -10.26
CA ARG A 112 -0.17 6.57 -10.69
C ARG A 112 0.59 7.05 -9.46
N ILE A 113 1.47 6.22 -8.92
CA ILE A 113 2.28 6.61 -7.77
C ILE A 113 3.41 7.53 -8.25
N GLY A 114 3.60 8.67 -7.59
CA GLY A 114 4.75 9.53 -7.85
C GLY A 114 6.06 8.94 -7.29
N LYS A 115 7.06 9.81 -7.08
CA LYS A 115 8.30 9.41 -6.43
C LYS A 115 8.03 8.90 -5.00
N LEU A 116 8.53 7.71 -4.69
CA LEU A 116 8.45 7.13 -3.35
C LEU A 116 9.35 7.90 -2.38
N PRO A 117 8.94 8.08 -1.11
CA PRO A 117 9.82 8.63 -0.07
C PRO A 117 11.08 7.77 0.10
N THR A 118 12.22 8.37 0.40
CA THR A 118 13.48 7.65 0.63
C THR A 118 13.55 7.01 2.02
N GLU A 119 12.74 7.51 2.95
CA GLU A 119 12.68 7.12 4.36
C GLU A 119 11.51 6.16 4.67
N MET A 120 11.04 5.36 3.71
CA MET A 120 9.89 4.45 3.94
C MET A 120 10.05 3.53 5.15
N HIS A 121 11.29 3.14 5.46
CA HIS A 121 11.64 2.32 6.61
C HIS A 121 11.31 2.99 7.97
N GLU A 122 11.33 4.32 8.05
CA GLU A 122 10.92 5.07 9.24
C GLU A 122 9.41 5.00 9.48
N PHE A 123 8.63 4.91 8.39
CA PHE A 123 7.17 4.95 8.45
C PHE A 123 6.52 3.56 8.45
N LEU A 124 7.22 2.54 7.94
CA LEU A 124 6.70 1.19 7.74
C LEU A 124 7.60 0.11 8.39
N PRO A 125 7.97 0.22 9.68
CA PRO A 125 9.00 -0.62 10.31
C PRO A 125 8.59 -2.10 10.47
N ASN A 126 7.31 -2.42 10.36
CA ASN A 126 6.76 -3.77 10.55
C ASN A 126 6.19 -4.39 9.27
N LEU A 127 6.31 -3.70 8.13
CA LEU A 127 5.70 -4.14 6.89
C LEU A 127 6.36 -5.42 6.39
N LYS A 128 5.54 -6.42 6.06
CA LYS A 128 5.97 -7.73 5.55
C LYS A 128 5.64 -7.94 4.07
N TYR A 129 4.55 -7.32 3.62
CA TYR A 129 4.09 -7.40 2.24
C TYR A 129 3.86 -6.00 1.68
N LEU A 130 4.45 -5.73 0.53
CA LEU A 130 4.24 -4.50 -0.22
C LEU A 130 3.89 -4.85 -1.66
N SER A 131 2.78 -4.30 -2.16
CA SER A 131 2.46 -4.31 -3.58
C SER A 131 2.31 -2.87 -4.07
N LEU A 132 3.03 -2.54 -5.14
CA LEU A 132 3.00 -1.24 -5.80
C LEU A 132 2.63 -1.46 -7.26
N PHE A 133 1.46 -0.97 -7.64
CA PHE A 133 1.09 -0.83 -9.03
C PHE A 133 1.43 0.60 -9.47
N GLY A 134 2.38 0.74 -10.38
CA GLY A 134 2.99 2.02 -10.73
C GLY A 134 3.08 2.21 -12.22
N SER A 135 1.95 2.53 -12.86
CA SER A 135 1.96 2.85 -14.30
C SER A 135 2.80 4.11 -14.59
N ASN A 136 3.67 4.05 -15.59
CA ASN A 136 4.52 5.16 -16.08
C ASN A 136 5.60 5.68 -15.12
N VAL A 137 5.96 4.95 -14.06
CA VAL A 137 7.07 5.36 -13.19
C VAL A 137 8.41 4.91 -13.79
N LYS A 138 9.37 5.83 -13.88
CA LYS A 138 10.67 5.63 -14.57
C LYS A 138 11.89 5.63 -13.64
N GLU A 139 11.69 5.82 -12.34
CA GLU A 139 12.76 5.93 -11.34
C GLU A 139 12.88 4.64 -10.52
N ASP A 140 14.02 3.96 -10.52
CA ASP A 140 14.20 2.71 -9.75
C ASP A 140 13.67 2.81 -8.30
N PRO A 141 12.69 1.98 -7.89
CA PRO A 141 12.14 2.05 -6.54
C PRO A 141 13.03 1.38 -5.49
N MET A 142 14.02 0.57 -5.89
CA MET A 142 14.84 -0.23 -4.97
C MET A 142 15.51 0.59 -3.86
N PRO A 143 16.10 1.80 -4.09
CA PRO A 143 16.75 2.58 -3.04
C PRO A 143 15.84 3.00 -1.86
N SER A 144 14.52 3.11 -2.11
CA SER A 144 13.53 3.38 -1.07
C SER A 144 13.07 2.09 -0.38
N LEU A 145 12.92 1.01 -1.15
CA LEU A 145 12.29 -0.23 -0.71
C LEU A 145 13.26 -1.17 0.00
N GLU A 146 14.54 -1.17 -0.40
CA GLU A 146 15.56 -2.08 0.13
C GLU A 146 15.86 -1.88 1.61
N LYS A 147 15.51 -0.71 2.15
CA LYS A 147 15.68 -0.34 3.56
C LYS A 147 14.58 -0.88 4.46
N LEU A 148 13.51 -1.45 3.92
CA LEU A 148 12.40 -1.98 4.73
C LEU A 148 12.85 -3.23 5.50
N PRO A 149 12.96 -3.16 6.84
CA PRO A 149 13.74 -4.13 7.61
C PRO A 149 13.08 -5.50 7.74
N LYS A 150 11.77 -5.60 7.51
CA LYS A 150 10.96 -6.83 7.70
C LYS A 150 10.19 -7.24 6.45
N LEU A 151 10.49 -6.62 5.29
CA LEU A 151 9.78 -6.90 4.05
C LEU A 151 10.15 -8.30 3.57
N THR A 152 9.15 -9.17 3.47
CA THR A 152 9.31 -10.57 3.03
C THR A 152 8.83 -10.78 1.60
N ILE A 153 7.85 -10.00 1.15
CA ILE A 153 7.27 -10.12 -0.19
C ILE A 153 7.14 -8.72 -0.78
N LEU A 154 7.72 -8.54 -1.96
CA LEU A 154 7.61 -7.33 -2.76
C LEU A 154 6.98 -7.67 -4.11
N ASP A 155 5.95 -6.91 -4.46
CA ASP A 155 5.27 -6.97 -5.75
C ASP A 155 5.31 -5.61 -6.43
N LEU A 156 6.01 -5.53 -7.55
CA LEU A 156 6.08 -4.37 -8.42
C LEU A 156 5.35 -4.69 -9.71
N CYS A 157 4.24 -3.99 -9.95
CA CYS A 157 3.38 -4.17 -11.10
C CYS A 157 3.49 -2.99 -12.07
N PHE A 158 3.68 -3.28 -13.36
CA PHE A 158 3.69 -2.33 -14.49
C PHE A 158 4.68 -1.16 -14.34
N TRP A 159 5.79 -1.42 -13.65
CA TRP A 159 6.83 -0.43 -13.40
C TRP A 159 7.71 -0.25 -14.65
N GLY A 160 7.87 1.01 -15.09
CA GLY A 160 8.53 1.39 -16.34
C GLY A 160 10.06 1.49 -16.29
N VAL A 161 10.68 0.83 -15.32
CA VAL A 161 12.13 0.83 -15.10
C VAL A 161 12.77 -0.36 -15.81
N HIS A 162 13.90 -0.12 -16.47
CA HIS A 162 14.65 -1.15 -17.20
C HIS A 162 15.79 -1.77 -16.38
N LYS A 163 16.36 -1.04 -15.43
CA LYS A 163 17.43 -1.51 -14.56
C LYS A 163 17.05 -1.29 -13.10
N TYR A 164 17.01 -2.36 -12.34
CA TYR A 164 16.78 -2.34 -10.89
C TYR A 164 18.11 -2.63 -10.20
N VAL A 165 18.44 -1.84 -9.18
CA VAL A 165 19.70 -1.96 -8.44
C VAL A 165 19.40 -2.15 -6.96
N CYS A 166 19.77 -3.31 -6.44
CA CYS A 166 19.81 -3.56 -5.00
C CYS A 166 21.24 -3.38 -4.50
N THR A 167 21.41 -2.50 -3.52
CA THR A 167 22.72 -2.23 -2.92
C THR A 167 23.11 -3.32 -1.92
N ALA A 168 24.39 -3.32 -1.53
CA ALA A 168 24.94 -4.28 -0.59
C ALA A 168 24.18 -4.25 0.75
N GLY A 169 23.71 -5.42 1.20
CA GLY A 169 22.88 -5.55 2.40
C GLY A 169 21.44 -5.05 2.28
N GLY A 170 21.02 -4.62 1.09
CA GLY A 170 19.63 -4.26 0.79
C GLY A 170 18.70 -5.46 0.91
N PHE A 171 17.44 -5.22 1.31
CA PHE A 171 16.39 -6.23 1.47
C PHE A 171 16.79 -7.42 2.39
N PRO A 172 17.07 -7.16 3.68
CA PRO A 172 17.62 -8.17 4.59
C PRO A 172 16.69 -9.36 4.88
N GLN A 173 15.39 -9.24 4.57
CA GLN A 173 14.36 -10.24 4.86
C GLN A 173 13.53 -10.64 3.64
N LEU A 174 13.86 -10.17 2.44
CA LEU A 174 13.04 -10.40 1.26
C LEU A 174 13.17 -11.84 0.78
N GLU A 175 12.04 -12.54 0.71
CA GLU A 175 11.96 -13.94 0.28
C GLU A 175 11.39 -14.07 -1.13
N ILE A 176 10.45 -13.19 -1.51
CA ILE A 176 9.79 -13.24 -2.81
C ILE A 176 9.72 -11.86 -3.46
N LEU A 177 10.23 -11.77 -4.69
CA LEU A 177 10.15 -10.59 -5.55
C LEU A 177 9.32 -10.90 -6.81
N TYR A 178 8.27 -10.12 -7.02
CA TYR A 178 7.48 -10.10 -8.24
C TYR A 178 7.72 -8.80 -9.01
N LEU A 179 8.09 -8.90 -10.28
CA LEU A 179 8.22 -7.81 -11.25
C LEU A 179 7.21 -8.06 -12.41
N LEU A 180 5.93 -7.88 -12.13
CA LEU A 180 4.84 -8.27 -13.05
C LEU A 180 4.54 -7.15 -14.05
N GLY A 181 4.52 -7.47 -15.35
CA GLY A 181 4.23 -6.47 -16.39
C GLY A 181 5.28 -5.35 -16.49
N CYS A 182 6.42 -5.47 -15.81
CA CYS A 182 7.54 -4.54 -15.89
C CYS A 182 8.33 -4.78 -17.18
N HIS A 183 9.07 -3.77 -17.67
CA HIS A 183 9.99 -3.93 -18.80
C HIS A 183 11.44 -4.06 -18.32
N VAL A 184 11.70 -5.09 -17.52
CA VAL A 184 13.01 -5.34 -16.90
C VAL A 184 14.03 -5.79 -17.94
N LYS A 185 15.19 -5.14 -18.02
CA LYS A 185 16.35 -5.56 -18.82
C LYS A 185 17.48 -6.10 -17.93
N GLU A 186 17.66 -5.49 -16.76
CA GLU A 186 18.73 -5.80 -15.83
C GLU A 186 18.23 -5.73 -14.38
N LEU A 187 18.62 -6.72 -13.58
CA LEU A 187 18.48 -6.71 -12.12
C LEU A 187 19.88 -6.89 -11.53
N GLN A 188 20.49 -5.79 -11.08
CA GLN A 188 21.78 -5.81 -10.42
C GLN A 188 21.56 -5.98 -8.91
N VAL A 189 22.23 -6.98 -8.33
CA VAL A 189 22.22 -7.21 -6.88
C VAL A 189 23.67 -7.24 -6.41
N ASP A 190 24.05 -6.24 -5.63
CA ASP A 190 25.39 -6.16 -5.04
C ASP A 190 25.58 -7.22 -3.94
N GLU A 191 26.83 -7.48 -3.55
CA GLU A 191 27.19 -8.51 -2.58
C GLU A 191 26.37 -8.41 -1.28
N GLY A 192 25.75 -9.52 -0.89
CA GLY A 192 24.91 -9.60 0.31
C GLY A 192 23.53 -8.94 0.18
N GLY A 193 23.16 -8.40 -0.98
CA GLY A 193 21.79 -7.97 -1.27
C GLY A 193 20.82 -9.15 -1.41
N MET A 194 19.59 -8.98 -0.93
CA MET A 194 18.51 -9.98 -0.96
C MET A 194 18.95 -11.40 -0.47
N PRO A 195 19.60 -11.53 0.70
CA PRO A 195 20.26 -12.78 1.09
C PRO A 195 19.30 -13.95 1.36
N LEU A 196 18.00 -13.70 1.54
CA LEU A 196 16.97 -14.71 1.79
C LEU A 196 16.04 -14.95 0.59
N LEU A 197 16.38 -14.43 -0.60
CA LEU A 197 15.51 -14.53 -1.78
C LEU A 197 15.36 -15.98 -2.22
N ARG A 198 14.12 -16.44 -2.33
CA ARG A 198 13.76 -17.82 -2.72
C ARG A 198 12.80 -17.87 -3.90
N GLY A 199 12.10 -16.77 -4.18
CA GLY A 199 11.22 -16.63 -5.33
C GLY A 199 11.50 -15.34 -6.09
N LEU A 200 11.76 -15.45 -7.38
CA LEU A 200 11.91 -14.32 -8.29
C LEU A 200 11.00 -14.55 -9.50
N PHE A 201 10.07 -13.63 -9.72
CA PHE A 201 9.12 -13.67 -10.83
C PHE A 201 9.33 -12.42 -11.68
N ILE A 202 9.80 -12.61 -12.91
CA ILE A 202 10.13 -11.52 -13.83
C ILE A 202 9.50 -11.80 -15.20
N PRO A 203 9.30 -10.77 -16.04
CA PRO A 203 8.84 -10.97 -17.41
C PRO A 203 9.91 -11.74 -18.21
N ASN A 204 9.52 -12.43 -19.28
CA ASN A 204 10.48 -13.19 -20.10
C ASN A 204 11.59 -12.29 -20.69
N ASN A 205 12.82 -12.80 -20.76
CA ASN A 205 14.05 -12.17 -21.30
C ASN A 205 14.72 -11.08 -20.43
N VAL A 206 15.05 -11.38 -19.18
CA VAL A 206 15.89 -10.50 -18.33
C VAL A 206 17.31 -11.02 -18.26
N SER A 207 18.30 -10.14 -18.45
CA SER A 207 19.70 -10.45 -18.13
C SER A 207 19.91 -10.31 -16.63
N ILE A 208 20.28 -11.40 -15.97
CA ILE A 208 20.77 -11.40 -14.59
C ILE A 208 22.29 -11.52 -14.72
N PRO A 209 23.06 -10.44 -14.48
CA PRO A 209 24.52 -10.48 -14.54
C PRO A 209 25.12 -11.39 -13.46
#